data_AF-D6X9E4-F1
#
_entry.id   AF-D6X9E4-F1
#
_cell.length_a   1.000
_cell.length_b   1.000
_cell.length_c   1.000
_cell.angle_alpha   90.00
_cell.angle_beta   90.00
_cell.angle_gamma   90.00
#
_symmetry.space_group_name_H-M   'P 1'
#
loop_
_entity.id
_entity.type
_entity.pdbx_description
1 polymer ?
#
loop_
_entity_poly.entity_id
_entity_poly.type
_entity_poly.pdbx_seq_one_letter_code
_entity_poly.pdbx_strand_id
1 'polypeptide(L)'
;MMILPAFPLGTARPSLWKAGVVEQRAAELPDAEGMRSYTARFVTDMSERSRLPLDYTVASLRLVDLVVDGLRRNRPVRAGVDRFLHGLGAYTGEVMVRRAGARWVDLDAGQREMFGQPVGVRMPDGRVWNPLGKVVKRFEHGPGESIERFYLLLHGRQPPGSRRGAAQRAACGR
;
A
#
# COMPACT_ATOMS: atom_id res chain seq x y z
N MET A 1 -29.67 50.92 2.10
CA MET A 1 -29.30 50.18 3.32
C MET A 1 -29.71 48.73 3.08
N MET A 2 -28.73 47.86 2.81
CA MET A 2 -28.94 46.45 2.41
C MET A 2 -29.38 45.61 3.61
N ILE A 3 -30.36 44.74 3.42
CA ILE A 3 -30.60 43.59 4.30
C ILE A 3 -30.55 42.36 3.40
N LEU A 4 -29.48 41.57 3.52
CA LEU A 4 -29.36 40.25 2.89
C LEU A 4 -30.41 39.29 3.48
N PRO A 5 -31.02 38.39 2.70
CA PRO A 5 -31.73 37.25 3.27
C PRO A 5 -30.74 36.20 3.78
N ALA A 6 -31.03 35.70 4.98
CA ALA A 6 -30.36 34.56 5.58
C ALA A 6 -30.62 33.28 4.77
N PHE A 7 -29.56 32.65 4.28
CA PHE A 7 -29.58 31.29 3.74
C PHE A 7 -29.68 30.28 4.89
N PRO A 8 -30.69 29.41 4.96
CA PRO A 8 -30.66 28.31 5.92
C PRO A 8 -29.86 27.12 5.36
N LEU A 9 -28.91 26.69 6.20
CA LEU A 9 -28.50 25.30 6.43
C LEU A 9 -28.30 24.44 5.18
N GLY A 10 -27.07 24.50 4.65
CA GLY A 10 -26.53 23.44 3.82
C GLY A 10 -26.69 22.11 4.56
N THR A 11 -27.52 21.24 4.01
CA THR A 11 -27.52 19.82 4.35
C THR A 11 -26.11 19.31 4.06
N ALA A 12 -25.36 19.06 5.13
CA ALA A 12 -24.13 18.28 5.03
C ALA A 12 -24.54 16.94 4.42
N ARG A 13 -24.24 16.77 3.12
CA ARG A 13 -24.34 15.47 2.44
C ARG A 13 -23.67 14.46 3.37
N PRO A 14 -24.38 13.43 3.83
CA PRO A 14 -23.76 12.38 4.62
C PRO A 14 -22.58 11.85 3.80
N SER A 15 -21.38 11.96 4.36
CA SER A 15 -20.19 11.45 3.70
C SER A 15 -20.42 9.96 3.44
N LEU A 16 -20.32 9.56 2.18
CA LEU A 16 -20.65 8.22 1.66
C LEU A 16 -19.91 7.06 2.33
N TRP A 17 -19.04 7.34 3.31
CA TRP A 17 -18.29 6.35 4.09
C TRP A 17 -18.90 6.03 5.47
N LYS A 18 -19.86 6.82 5.99
CA LYS A 18 -20.52 6.50 7.28
C LYS A 18 -21.52 5.33 7.19
N ALA A 19 -22.01 4.98 6.00
CA ALA A 19 -23.08 4.01 5.82
C ALA A 19 -22.62 2.56 5.56
N GLY A 20 -21.30 2.27 5.55
CA GLY A 20 -20.81 0.96 5.11
C GLY A 20 -19.56 0.43 5.79
N VAL A 21 -19.04 1.10 6.82
CA VAL A 21 -18.04 0.49 7.71
C VAL A 21 -18.80 -0.45 8.64
N VAL A 22 -19.14 -1.61 8.08
CA VAL A 22 -19.51 -2.79 8.84
C VAL A 22 -18.44 -2.94 9.93
N GLU A 23 -18.90 -2.99 11.18
CA GLU A 23 -18.22 -3.51 12.36
C GLU A 23 -17.63 -4.90 12.01
N GLN A 24 -16.53 -4.93 11.28
CA GLN A 24 -15.83 -6.14 10.91
C GLN A 24 -14.64 -6.23 11.84
N ARG A 25 -14.73 -7.17 12.79
CA ARG A 25 -13.64 -7.68 13.62
C ARG A 25 -12.32 -7.52 12.88
N ALA A 26 -11.31 -6.92 13.54
CA ALA A 26 -9.97 -6.78 13.01
C ALA A 26 -9.50 -8.13 12.45
N ALA A 27 -9.59 -8.27 11.13
CA ALA A 27 -9.10 -9.47 10.46
C ALA A 27 -7.58 -9.40 10.58
N GLU A 28 -7.03 -10.29 11.37
CA GLU A 28 -5.60 -10.52 11.45
C GLU A 28 -5.06 -10.69 10.03
N LEU A 29 -3.93 -10.05 9.75
CA LEU A 29 -3.31 -10.18 8.43
C LEU A 29 -2.92 -11.65 8.22
N PRO A 30 -3.20 -12.22 7.04
CA PRO A 30 -2.76 -13.57 6.75
C PRO A 30 -1.23 -13.63 6.67
N ASP A 31 -0.71 -14.85 6.65
CA ASP A 31 0.67 -15.13 6.27
C ASP A 31 0.96 -14.74 4.81
N ALA A 32 2.23 -14.86 4.43
CA ALA A 32 2.69 -14.54 3.09
C ALA A 32 1.94 -15.27 1.97
N GLU A 33 1.52 -16.51 2.18
CA GLU A 33 0.81 -17.32 1.19
C GLU A 33 -0.62 -16.78 0.98
N GLY A 34 -1.30 -16.40 2.06
CA GLY A 34 -2.65 -15.84 2.02
C GLY A 34 -2.75 -14.41 1.50
N MET A 35 -1.65 -13.64 1.46
CA MET A 35 -1.66 -12.21 1.09
C MET A 35 -2.21 -11.94 -0.31
N ARG A 36 -1.96 -12.84 -1.28
CA ARG A 36 -2.46 -12.69 -2.65
C ARG A 36 -4.00 -12.73 -2.69
N SER A 37 -4.58 -13.73 -2.04
CA SER A 37 -6.04 -13.93 -1.97
C SER A 37 -6.72 -12.82 -1.18
N TYR A 38 -6.10 -12.38 -0.07
CA TYR A 38 -6.55 -11.23 0.71
C TYR A 38 -6.61 -9.96 -0.15
N THR A 39 -5.54 -9.68 -0.91
CA THR A 39 -5.46 -8.51 -1.79
C THR A 39 -6.49 -8.57 -2.91
N ALA A 40 -6.68 -9.74 -3.53
CA ALA A 40 -7.68 -9.91 -4.59
C ALA A 40 -9.10 -9.61 -4.07
N ARG A 41 -9.45 -10.13 -2.89
CA ARG A 41 -10.74 -9.83 -2.25
C ARG A 41 -10.93 -8.34 -1.98
N PHE A 42 -9.90 -7.68 -1.45
CA PHE A 42 -9.92 -6.24 -1.23
C PHE A 42 -10.15 -5.44 -2.52
N VAL A 43 -9.48 -5.81 -3.61
CA VAL A 43 -9.65 -5.15 -4.92
C VAL A 43 -11.05 -5.37 -5.48
N THR A 44 -11.61 -6.57 -5.37
CA THR A 44 -13.00 -6.85 -5.75
C THR A 44 -13.96 -5.97 -4.95
N ASP A 45 -13.84 -5.96 -3.62
CA ASP A 45 -14.68 -5.13 -2.74
C ASP A 45 -14.60 -3.63 -3.12
N MET A 46 -13.41 -3.13 -3.46
CA MET A 46 -13.21 -1.73 -3.86
C MET A 46 -13.74 -1.39 -5.25
N SER A 47 -13.66 -2.33 -6.17
CA SER A 47 -14.21 -2.17 -7.52
C SER A 47 -15.74 -2.12 -7.47
N GLU A 48 -16.37 -3.00 -6.69
CA GLU A 48 -17.82 -3.09 -6.58
C GLU A 48 -18.43 -1.92 -5.79
N ARG A 49 -17.84 -1.55 -4.65
CA ARG A 49 -18.45 -0.59 -3.72
C ARG A 49 -18.06 0.85 -4.00
N SER A 50 -16.81 1.07 -4.42
CA SER A 50 -16.21 2.40 -4.50
C SER A 50 -15.84 2.80 -5.92
N ARG A 51 -15.98 1.89 -6.89
CA ARG A 51 -15.56 2.07 -8.30
C ARG A 51 -14.11 2.56 -8.42
N LEU A 52 -13.25 2.12 -7.51
CA LEU A 52 -11.85 2.51 -7.46
C LEU A 52 -11.05 1.62 -8.43
N PRO A 53 -10.45 2.13 -9.51
CA PRO A 53 -9.73 1.33 -10.49
C PRO A 53 -8.36 0.87 -9.96
N LEU A 54 -8.35 -0.19 -9.17
CA LEU A 54 -7.15 -0.85 -8.65
C LEU A 54 -6.71 -1.98 -9.61
N ASP A 55 -6.06 -1.60 -10.71
CA ASP A 55 -5.71 -2.47 -11.85
C ASP A 55 -4.33 -3.15 -11.78
N TYR A 56 -3.68 -3.07 -10.62
CA TYR A 56 -2.32 -3.55 -10.37
C TYR A 56 -1.24 -2.94 -11.27
N THR A 57 -1.46 -1.75 -11.84
CA THR A 57 -0.43 -0.99 -12.55
C THR A 57 0.42 -0.17 -11.59
N VAL A 58 1.63 0.21 -12.00
CA VAL A 58 2.43 1.18 -11.23
C VAL A 58 1.71 2.54 -11.14
N ALA A 59 1.03 2.95 -12.22
CA ALA A 59 0.29 4.21 -12.26
C ALA A 59 -0.84 4.28 -11.21
N SER A 60 -1.50 3.15 -10.92
CA SER A 60 -2.52 3.07 -9.88
C SER A 60 -2.02 3.36 -8.45
N LEU A 61 -0.71 3.35 -8.21
CA LEU A 61 -0.16 3.73 -6.89
C LEU A 61 -0.40 5.21 -6.57
N ARG A 62 -0.54 6.08 -7.59
CA ARG A 62 -1.02 7.45 -7.40
C ARG A 62 -2.42 7.51 -6.82
N LEU A 63 -3.27 6.55 -7.18
CA LEU A 63 -4.63 6.48 -6.65
C LEU A 63 -4.63 6.10 -5.17
N VAL A 64 -3.73 5.20 -4.75
CA VAL A 64 -3.50 4.89 -3.33
C VAL A 64 -3.10 6.16 -2.57
N ASP A 65 -2.15 6.93 -3.12
CA ASP A 65 -1.71 8.20 -2.53
C ASP A 65 -2.89 9.17 -2.32
N LEU A 66 -3.73 9.36 -3.36
CA LEU A 66 -4.89 10.24 -3.35
C LEU A 66 -5.98 9.78 -2.36
N VAL A 67 -6.24 8.48 -2.29
CA VAL A 67 -7.22 7.90 -1.38
C VAL A 67 -6.78 8.11 0.07
N VAL A 68 -5.51 7.86 0.38
CA VAL A 68 -4.96 8.07 1.72
C VAL A 68 -5.03 9.55 2.13
N ASP A 69 -4.70 10.47 1.22
CA ASP A 69 -4.82 11.90 1.48
C ASP A 69 -6.28 12.33 1.72
N GLY A 70 -7.21 11.74 0.98
CA GLY A 70 -8.65 11.92 1.17
C GLY A 70 -9.11 11.46 2.56
N LEU A 71 -8.71 10.27 2.99
CA LEU A 71 -9.00 9.77 4.34
C LEU A 71 -8.44 10.71 5.40
N ARG A 72 -7.16 11.11 5.29
CA ARG A 72 -6.50 11.97 6.28
C ARG A 72 -7.21 13.31 6.44
N ARG A 73 -7.68 13.93 5.35
CA ARG A 73 -8.42 15.21 5.37
C ARG A 73 -9.73 15.10 6.15
N ASN A 74 -10.36 13.94 6.15
CA ASN A 74 -11.60 13.69 6.89
C ASN A 74 -11.39 13.44 8.40
N ARG A 75 -10.16 13.58 8.91
CA ARG A 75 -9.78 13.40 10.33
C ARG A 75 -10.40 12.17 11.01
N PRO A 76 -10.37 10.97 10.39
CA PRO A 76 -10.94 9.78 11.01
C PRO A 76 -10.07 9.34 12.20
N VAL A 77 -10.70 8.68 13.17
CA VAL A 77 -9.97 7.94 14.21
C VAL A 77 -9.20 6.81 13.55
N ARG A 78 -7.90 6.70 13.86
CA ARG A 78 -6.97 5.74 13.24
C ARG A 78 -7.49 4.29 13.25
N ALA A 79 -7.97 3.82 14.39
CA ALA A 79 -8.56 2.49 14.55
C ALA A 79 -9.71 2.21 13.57
N GLY A 80 -10.48 3.23 13.19
CA GLY A 80 -11.60 3.10 12.26
C GLY A 80 -11.20 2.92 10.80
N VAL A 81 -9.92 3.12 10.45
CA VAL A 81 -9.42 3.02 9.07
C VAL A 81 -8.29 1.99 8.89
N ASP A 82 -7.83 1.33 9.96
CA ASP A 82 -6.67 0.43 9.91
C ASP A 82 -6.82 -0.69 8.90
N ARG A 83 -7.96 -1.38 8.89
CA ARG A 83 -8.23 -2.44 7.91
C ARG A 83 -8.18 -1.95 6.48
N PHE A 84 -8.68 -0.74 6.23
CA PHE A 84 -8.67 -0.15 4.90
C PHE A 84 -7.24 0.20 4.45
N LEU A 85 -6.44 0.74 5.37
CA LEU A 85 -5.02 1.04 5.13
C LEU A 85 -4.19 -0.23 4.95
N HIS A 86 -4.50 -1.31 5.67
CA HIS A 86 -3.92 -2.63 5.43
C HIS A 86 -4.25 -3.16 4.03
N GLY A 87 -5.51 -3.04 3.58
CA GLY A 87 -5.90 -3.41 2.22
C GLY A 87 -5.16 -2.63 1.14
N LEU A 88 -5.01 -1.31 1.30
CA LEU A 88 -4.21 -0.46 0.40
C LEU A 88 -2.71 -0.82 0.42
N GLY A 89 -2.19 -1.19 1.60
CA GLY A 89 -0.83 -1.69 1.77
C GLY A 89 -0.60 -3.05 1.10
N ALA A 90 -1.56 -3.96 1.22
CA ALA A 90 -1.55 -5.26 0.56
C ALA A 90 -1.60 -5.10 -0.96
N TYR A 91 -2.46 -4.20 -1.47
CA TYR A 91 -2.49 -3.81 -2.87
C TYR A 91 -1.13 -3.30 -3.37
N THR A 92 -0.50 -2.41 -2.60
CA THR A 92 0.83 -1.88 -2.91
C THR A 92 1.87 -3.00 -3.01
N GLY A 93 1.87 -3.93 -2.05
CA GLY A 93 2.77 -5.09 -2.07
C GLY A 93 2.52 -6.01 -3.27
N GLU A 94 1.27 -6.22 -3.66
CA GLU A 94 0.92 -7.04 -4.83
C GLU A 94 1.35 -6.36 -6.15
N VAL A 95 1.31 -5.03 -6.25
CA VAL A 95 1.93 -4.29 -7.37
C VAL A 95 3.44 -4.54 -7.41
N MET A 96 4.13 -4.51 -6.26
CA MET A 96 5.57 -4.81 -6.20
C MET A 96 5.87 -6.25 -6.63
N VAL A 97 5.06 -7.22 -6.22
CA VAL A 97 5.19 -8.63 -6.63
C VAL A 97 5.06 -8.76 -8.14
N ARG A 98 3.99 -8.19 -8.72
CA ARG A 98 3.66 -8.33 -10.14
C ARG A 98 4.57 -7.53 -11.07
N ARG A 99 5.04 -6.36 -10.64
CA ARG A 99 5.73 -5.38 -11.51
C ARG A 99 7.22 -5.27 -11.25
N ALA A 100 7.69 -5.67 -10.07
CA ALA A 100 9.10 -5.56 -9.68
C ALA A 100 9.75 -6.92 -9.31
N GLY A 101 9.02 -8.03 -9.49
CA GLY A 101 9.51 -9.38 -9.19
C GLY A 101 9.69 -9.66 -7.69
N ALA A 102 9.03 -8.88 -6.84
CA ALA A 102 9.05 -9.15 -5.40
C ALA A 102 8.26 -10.44 -5.07
N ARG A 103 8.42 -10.94 -3.84
CA ARG A 103 7.59 -12.00 -3.28
C ARG A 103 7.13 -11.64 -1.87
N TRP A 104 5.92 -12.04 -1.51
CA TRP A 104 5.46 -11.98 -0.12
C TRP A 104 6.31 -12.91 0.75
N VAL A 105 6.63 -12.46 1.97
CA VAL A 105 7.42 -13.21 2.94
C VAL A 105 6.90 -12.95 4.35
N ASP A 106 6.92 -13.98 5.18
CA ASP A 106 6.72 -13.82 6.61
C ASP A 106 7.97 -13.17 7.20
N LEU A 107 7.75 -12.16 8.02
CA LEU A 107 8.83 -11.45 8.69
C LEU A 107 9.29 -12.28 9.89
N ASP A 108 10.60 -12.37 10.11
CA ASP A 108 11.14 -12.97 11.33
C ASP A 108 10.87 -12.08 12.56
N ALA A 109 11.17 -12.57 13.76
CA ALA A 109 10.87 -11.84 15.01
C ALA A 109 11.49 -10.43 15.04
N GLY A 110 12.75 -10.28 14.62
CA GLY A 110 13.43 -8.97 14.62
C GLY A 110 12.86 -8.03 13.55
N GLN A 111 12.48 -8.57 12.40
CA GLN A 111 11.80 -7.81 11.35
C GLN A 111 10.40 -7.36 11.78
N ARG A 112 9.65 -8.23 12.48
CA ARG A 112 8.32 -7.89 13.02
C ARG A 112 8.41 -6.78 14.05
N GLU A 113 9.42 -6.81 14.92
CA GLU A 113 9.67 -5.75 15.89
C GLU A 113 9.96 -4.41 15.19
N MET A 114 10.80 -4.42 14.14
CA MET A 114 11.13 -3.22 13.38
C MET A 114 9.96 -2.68 12.54
N PHE A 115 9.15 -3.57 11.95
CA PHE A 115 8.13 -3.21 10.97
C PHE A 115 6.72 -3.12 11.52
N GLY A 116 6.46 -3.70 12.69
CA GLY A 116 5.14 -3.73 13.34
C GLY A 116 4.08 -4.52 12.56
N GLN A 117 4.49 -5.38 11.62
CA GLN A 117 3.60 -6.16 10.75
C GLN A 117 4.15 -7.59 10.62
N PRO A 118 3.29 -8.61 10.44
CA PRO A 118 3.73 -10.01 10.34
C PRO A 118 4.35 -10.38 8.98
N VAL A 119 4.03 -9.60 7.93
CA VAL A 119 4.40 -9.87 6.54
C VAL A 119 5.05 -8.66 5.87
N GLY A 120 5.89 -8.92 4.88
CA GLY A 120 6.49 -7.92 4.00
C GLY A 120 6.72 -8.46 2.60
N VAL A 121 7.41 -7.69 1.77
CA VAL A 121 7.81 -8.12 0.43
C VAL A 121 9.32 -8.13 0.29
N ARG A 122 9.87 -9.22 -0.25
CA ARG A 122 11.28 -9.36 -0.55
C ARG A 122 11.52 -9.13 -2.03
N MET A 123 12.36 -8.16 -2.35
CA MET A 123 12.78 -7.82 -3.71
C MET A 123 13.78 -8.87 -4.25
N PRO A 124 14.00 -8.93 -5.58
CA PRO A 124 15.01 -9.80 -6.18
C PRO A 124 16.44 -9.56 -5.68
N ASP A 125 16.74 -8.33 -5.23
CA ASP A 125 18.04 -7.96 -4.61
C ASP A 125 18.20 -8.47 -3.17
N GLY A 126 17.20 -9.17 -2.62
CA GLY A 126 17.18 -9.74 -1.28
C GLY A 126 16.66 -8.80 -0.19
N ARG A 127 16.47 -7.50 -0.47
CA ARG A 127 16.00 -6.52 0.51
C ARG A 127 14.52 -6.74 0.82
N VAL A 128 14.18 -6.61 2.10
CA VAL A 128 12.80 -6.71 2.60
C VAL A 128 12.22 -5.32 2.79
N TRP A 129 10.97 -5.16 2.39
CA TRP A 129 10.22 -3.91 2.46
C TRP A 129 8.85 -4.14 3.09
N ASN A 130 8.33 -3.13 3.78
CA ASN A 130 7.02 -3.17 4.44
C ASN A 130 6.03 -2.22 3.73
N PRO A 131 5.29 -2.68 2.71
CA PRO A 131 4.31 -1.85 2.01
C PRO A 131 3.09 -1.50 2.89
N LEU A 132 2.72 -2.35 3.85
CA LEU A 132 1.64 -2.10 4.80
C LEU A 132 1.98 -0.91 5.70
N GLY A 133 3.15 -0.98 6.34
CA GLY A 133 3.68 0.11 7.15
C GLY A 133 3.93 1.38 6.35
N LYS A 134 4.27 1.28 5.06
CA LYS A 134 4.47 2.46 4.21
C LYS A 134 3.16 3.24 4.00
N VAL A 135 2.05 2.55 3.75
CA VAL A 135 0.73 3.20 3.64
C VAL A 135 0.28 3.80 4.97
N VAL A 136 0.52 3.09 6.07
CA VAL A 136 0.27 3.60 7.44
C VAL A 136 1.05 4.89 7.68
N LYS A 137 2.36 4.90 7.39
CA LYS A 137 3.21 6.09 7.52
C LYS A 137 2.72 7.26 6.67
N ARG A 138 2.20 7.01 5.47
CA ARG A 138 1.60 8.07 4.64
C ARG A 138 0.37 8.69 5.27
N PHE A 139 -0.52 7.87 5.80
CA PHE A 139 -1.72 8.39 6.48
C PHE A 139 -1.35 9.30 7.66
N GLU A 140 -0.31 8.95 8.41
CA GLU A 140 0.14 9.68 9.61
C GLU A 140 0.94 10.93 9.26
N HIS A 141 1.98 10.79 8.43
CA HIS A 141 2.96 11.85 8.15
C HIS A 141 2.66 12.65 6.88
N GLY A 142 1.70 12.22 6.06
CA GLY A 142 1.19 12.96 4.92
C GLY A 142 1.98 12.77 3.61
N PRO A 143 1.86 13.73 2.67
CA PRO A 143 2.21 13.51 1.26
C PRO A 143 3.68 13.17 0.97
N GLY A 144 4.61 13.53 1.88
CA GLY A 144 6.04 13.18 1.76
C GLY A 144 6.30 11.67 1.71
N GLU A 145 5.38 10.87 2.24
CA GLU A 145 5.44 9.41 2.24
C GLU A 145 4.74 8.81 1.02
N SER A 146 5.00 9.32 -0.19
CA SER A 146 4.38 8.80 -1.43
C SER A 146 4.68 7.33 -1.69
N ILE A 147 3.61 6.59 -2.00
CA ILE A 147 3.64 5.19 -2.40
C ILE A 147 4.19 5.06 -3.81
N GLU A 148 3.78 5.92 -4.74
CA GLU A 148 4.37 5.94 -6.08
C GLU A 148 5.87 6.21 -6.01
N ARG A 149 6.29 7.26 -5.29
CA ARG A 149 7.71 7.60 -5.16
C ARG A 149 8.49 6.48 -4.48
N PHE A 150 7.89 5.83 -3.48
CA PHE A 150 8.47 4.66 -2.83
C PHE A 150 8.73 3.52 -3.82
N TYR A 151 7.76 3.21 -4.70
CA TYR A 151 7.94 2.19 -5.74
C TYR A 151 9.09 2.56 -6.70
N LEU A 152 9.17 3.81 -7.14
CA LEU A 152 10.23 4.26 -8.06
C LEU A 152 11.63 4.14 -7.46
N LEU A 153 11.76 4.20 -6.14
CA LEU A 153 13.04 4.04 -5.43
C LEU A 153 13.50 2.59 -5.31
N LEU A 154 12.64 1.59 -5.60
CA LEU A 154 12.99 0.17 -5.51
C LEU A 154 14.09 -0.22 -6.49
N HIS A 155 14.18 0.45 -7.64
CA HIS A 155 15.19 0.19 -8.66
C HIS A 155 16.51 0.96 -8.44
N GLY A 156 16.62 1.71 -7.34
CA GLY A 156 17.62 2.76 -7.15
C GLY A 156 19.05 2.34 -6.79
N ARG A 157 19.38 1.05 -6.61
CA ARG A 157 20.77 0.58 -6.46
C ARG A 157 20.88 -0.91 -6.76
N GLN A 158 21.46 -1.25 -7.90
CA GLN A 158 22.02 -2.60 -8.09
C GLN A 158 23.21 -2.78 -7.13
N PRO A 159 23.29 -3.88 -6.36
CA PRO A 159 24.50 -4.19 -5.63
C PRO A 159 25.65 -4.39 -6.63
N PRO A 160 26.86 -3.83 -6.37
CA PRO A 160 28.04 -4.13 -7.17
C PRO A 160 28.45 -5.59 -6.96
N GLY A 161 27.83 -6.51 -7.70
CA GLY A 161 28.08 -7.95 -7.56
C GLY A 161 27.53 -8.82 -8.69
N SER A 162 26.50 -8.38 -9.42
CA SER A 162 25.87 -9.19 -10.47
C SER A 162 26.66 -9.30 -11.79
N ARG A 163 27.86 -8.68 -11.90
CA ARG A 163 28.73 -8.77 -13.10
C ARG A 163 29.89 -9.78 -13.00
N ARG A 164 30.03 -10.54 -11.91
CA ARG A 164 31.13 -11.53 -11.76
C ARG A 164 30.80 -12.97 -12.22
N GLY A 165 29.75 -13.16 -13.02
CA GLY A 165 29.40 -14.48 -13.59
C GLY A 165 29.80 -14.70 -15.05
N ALA A 166 30.01 -13.63 -15.83
CA ALA A 166 30.14 -13.74 -17.29
C ALA A 166 31.59 -13.78 -17.81
N ALA A 167 32.60 -13.42 -17.00
CA ALA A 167 33.97 -13.28 -17.47
C ALA A 167 34.88 -14.52 -17.25
N GLN A 168 34.42 -15.56 -16.53
CA GLN A 168 35.28 -16.67 -16.12
C GLN A 168 35.13 -17.96 -16.95
N ARG A 169 34.52 -17.87 -18.15
CA ARG A 169 34.49 -18.96 -19.15
C ARG A 169 35.40 -18.73 -20.36
N ALA A 170 36.17 -17.64 -20.40
CA ALA A 170 37.11 -17.35 -21.49
C ALA A 170 38.58 -17.65 -21.17
N ALA A 171 38.90 -18.17 -19.98
CA ALA A 171 40.28 -18.40 -19.55
C ALA A 171 40.65 -19.88 -19.33
N CYS A 172 39.98 -20.81 -20.03
CA CYS A 172 40.46 -22.18 -20.16
C CYS A 172 40.50 -22.53 -21.65
N GLY A 173 41.66 -22.31 -22.27
CA GLY A 173 41.83 -22.45 -23.70
C GLY A 173 43.30 -22.35 -24.12
N ARG A 174 43.99 -23.48 -23.97
CA ARG A 174 45.32 -23.87 -24.50
C ARG A 174 46.56 -23.27 -23.86
#